data_AF-A0A2S8S5S9-F1
#
_entry.id   AF-A0A2S8S5S9-F1
#
_cell.length_a   1.000
_cell.length_b   1.000
_cell.length_c   1.000
_cell.angle_alpha   90.00
_cell.angle_beta   90.00
_cell.angle_gamma   90.00
#
_symmetry.space_group_name_H-M   'P 1'
#
loop_
_entity.id
_entity.type
_entity.pdbx_description
1 polymer ?
#
loop_
_entity_poly.entity_id
_entity_poly.type
_entity_poly.pdbx_seq_one_letter_code
_entity_poly.pdbx_strand_id
1 'polypeptide(L)' 'MKELLRTNDPTVIAFATALLDGEGIAAFQMDVHMSVLEGSLGILPRRIMVRDQDLFIARAILRDNGIATGD' A
#
# COMPACT_ATOMS: atom_id res chain seq x y z
N MET A 1 10.17 3.93 8.30
CA MET A 1 9.07 3.52 7.40
C MET A 1 9.40 2.15 6.83
N LYS A 2 8.42 1.26 6.70
CA LYS A 2 8.57 -0.11 6.14
C LYS A 2 7.56 -0.38 5.03
N GLU A 3 7.97 -1.19 4.06
CA GLU A 3 7.10 -1.66 2.98
C GLU A 3 6.07 -2.65 3.55
N LEU A 4 4.79 -2.37 3.30
CA LEU A 4 3.66 -3.19 3.72
C LEU A 4 3.22 -4.11 2.58
N LEU A 5 2.97 -3.52 1.42
CA LEU A 5 2.65 -4.27 0.20
C LEU A 5 3.08 -3.48 -1.04
N ARG A 6 3.17 -4.20 -2.15
CA ARG A 6 3.54 -3.67 -3.46
C ARG A 6 2.53 -4.18 -4.49
N THR A 7 1.85 -3.27 -5.18
CA THR A 7 0.83 -3.63 -6.17
C THR A 7 0.65 -2.51 -7.20
N ASN A 8 0.21 -2.86 -8.41
CA ASN A 8 -0.27 -1.92 -9.42
C ASN A 8 -1.80 -1.87 -9.49
N ASP A 9 -2.52 -2.69 -8.73
CA ASP A 9 -3.99 -2.70 -8.70
C ASP A 9 -4.52 -1.49 -7.89
N PRO A 10 -5.17 -0.50 -8.53
CA PRO A 10 -5.69 0.66 -7.84
C PRO A 10 -6.80 0.34 -6.83
N THR A 11 -7.52 -0.78 -7.01
CA THR A 11 -8.57 -1.24 -6.09
C THR A 11 -7.97 -1.70 -4.78
N VAL A 12 -6.90 -2.51 -4.85
CA VAL A 12 -6.16 -2.98 -3.67
C VAL A 12 -5.57 -1.79 -2.92
N ILE A 13 -5.03 -0.80 -3.64
CA ILE A 13 -4.46 0.40 -3.04
C ILE A 13 -5.52 1.21 -2.29
N ALA A 14 -6.66 1.48 -2.93
CA ALA A 14 -7.75 2.23 -2.32
C ALA A 14 -8.30 1.51 -1.09
N PHE A 15 -8.52 0.19 -1.20
CA PHE A 15 -9.07 -0.61 -0.12
C PHE A 15 -8.12 -0.73 1.07
N ALA A 16 -6.84 -1.04 0.83
CA ALA A 16 -5.82 -1.09 1.89
C ALA A 16 -5.66 0.25 2.60
N THR A 17 -5.68 1.36 1.84
CA THR A 17 -5.56 2.71 2.44
C THR A 17 -6.77 3.03 3.32
N ALA A 18 -7.99 2.74 2.86
CA ALA A 18 -9.21 3.00 3.62
C ALA A 18 -9.31 2.13 4.90
N LEU A 19 -8.91 0.86 4.82
CA LEU A 19 -8.86 -0.03 5.99
C LEU A 19 -7.91 0.49 7.06
N LEU A 20 -6.69 0.85 6.66
CA LEU A 20 -5.67 1.33 7.59
C LEU A 20 -6.04 2.69 8.19
N ASP A 21 -6.64 3.58 7.41
CA ASP A 21 -7.13 4.87 7.90
C ASP A 21 -8.25 4.70 8.93
N GLY A 22 -9.17 3.74 8.72
CA GLY A 22 -10.22 3.38 9.68
C GLY A 22 -9.68 2.91 11.03
N GLU A 23 -8.50 2.30 11.04
CA GLU A 23 -7.79 1.83 12.25
C GLU A 23 -6.79 2.86 12.80
N GLY A 24 -6.74 4.07 12.22
CA GLY A 24 -5.83 5.14 12.63
C GLY A 24 -4.37 4.92 12.24
N ILE A 25 -4.10 4.04 11.27
CA ILE A 25 -2.77 3.72 10.76
C ILE A 25 -2.49 4.52 9.48
N ALA A 26 -1.52 5.41 9.55
CA ALA A 26 -1.11 6.20 8.39
C ALA A 26 -0.39 5.33 7.34
N ALA A 27 -1.00 5.21 6.16
CA ALA A 27 -0.44 4.55 4.98
C ALA A 27 0.06 5.57 3.96
N PHE A 28 1.26 5.34 3.43
CA PHE A 28 1.93 6.25 2.50
C PHE A 28 2.21 5.53 1.19
N GLN A 29 1.73 6.08 0.08
CA GLN A 29 2.02 5.56 -1.25
C GLN A 29 3.35 6.15 -1.75
N MET A 30 4.31 5.29 -2.05
CA MET A 30 5.53 5.64 -2.76
C MET A 30 5.42 5.26 -4.24
N ASP A 31 6.24 5.90 -5.08
CA ASP A 31 6.31 5.69 -6.53
C ASP A 31 5.09 6.22 -7.32
N VAL A 32 4.30 7.12 -6.72
CA VAL A 32 3.11 7.77 -7.35
C VAL A 32 3.49 8.67 -8.54
N HIS A 33 4.67 9.29 -8.52
CA HIS A 33 5.06 10.32 -9.50
C HIS A 33 5.77 9.78 -10.75
N MET A 34 6.03 8.47 -10.84
CA MET A 34 6.80 7.88 -11.94
C MET A 34 5.90 7.49 -13.12
N SER A 35 5.06 8.41 -13.62
CA SER A 35 4.18 8.14 -14.77
C SER A 35 3.67 9.38 -15.53
N VAL A 36 3.76 10.60 -14.99
CA VAL A 36 3.15 11.76 -15.68
C VAL A 36 3.96 12.21 -16.91
N LEU A 37 5.27 11.95 -16.96
CA LEU A 37 6.13 12.46 -18.03
C LEU A 37 6.19 11.60 -19.31
N GLU A 38 5.66 10.36 -19.33
CA GLU A 38 6.01 9.41 -20.39
C GLU A 38 4.93 8.38 -20.78
N GLY A 39 3.63 8.66 -20.63
CA GLY A 39 2.55 7.87 -21.25
C GLY A 39 2.52 6.35 -20.94
N SER A 40 3.31 5.87 -19.98
CA SER A 40 3.49 4.46 -19.69
C SER A 40 2.43 3.97 -18.73
N LEU A 41 1.42 3.27 -19.26
CA LEU A 41 0.74 2.03 -18.82
C LEU A 41 0.82 1.53 -17.34
N GLY A 42 1.16 2.35 -16.34
CA GLY A 42 1.13 1.97 -14.92
C GLY A 42 1.96 0.72 -14.57
N ILE A 43 3.04 0.46 -15.32
CA ILE A 43 3.75 -0.84 -15.31
C ILE A 43 4.55 -1.04 -14.02
N LEU A 44 4.93 0.04 -13.33
CA LEU A 44 5.70 -0.06 -12.10
C LEU A 44 4.77 -0.20 -10.88
N PRO A 45 4.94 -1.25 -10.05
CA PRO A 45 4.14 -1.43 -8.85
C PRO A 45 4.33 -0.28 -7.87
N ARG A 46 3.23 0.23 -7.31
CA ARG A 46 3.25 1.22 -6.23
C ARG A 46 3.50 0.50 -4.91
N ARG A 47 4.27 1.13 -4.03
CA ARG A 47 4.52 0.63 -2.67
C ARG A 47 3.64 1.36 -1.68
N ILE A 48 2.99 0.60 -0.81
CA ILE A 48 2.33 1.14 0.38
C ILE A 48 3.28 0.93 1.55
N MET A 49 3.56 2.03 2.25
CA MET A 49 4.47 2.08 3.37
C MET A 49 3.73 2.49 4.63
N VAL A 50 4.13 1.95 5.77
CA VAL A 50 3.65 2.35 7.10
C VAL A 50 4.83 2.66 8.01
N ARG A 51 4.59 3.20 9.20
CA ARG A 51 5.63 3.34 10.22
C ARG A 51 6.06 1.97 10.69
N ASP A 52 7.31 1.83 11.11
CA ASP A 52 7.89 0.53 11.50
C ASP A 52 7.12 -0.11 12.66
N GLN A 53 6.67 0.73 13.61
CA GLN A 53 5.86 0.33 14.76
C GLN A 53 4.48 -0.22 14.36
N ASP A 54 3.92 0.23 13.23
CA ASP A 54 2.58 -0.13 12.78
C ASP A 54 2.61 -1.33 11.81
N LEU A 55 3.79 -1.74 11.32
CA LEU A 55 3.94 -2.78 10.30
C LEU A 55 3.27 -4.10 10.68
N PHE A 56 3.46 -4.54 11.94
CA PHE A 56 2.91 -5.81 12.41
C PHE A 56 1.38 -5.80 12.40
N ILE A 57 0.77 -4.75 12.97
CA ILE A 57 -0.69 -4.61 13.04
C ILE A 57 -1.28 -4.37 11.65
N ALA A 58 -0.65 -3.53 10.83
CA ALA A 58 -1.08 -3.28 9.45
C ALA A 58 -1.11 -4.56 8.61
N ARG A 59 -0.12 -5.46 8.77
CA ARG A 59 -0.13 -6.76 8.08
C ARG A 59 -1.26 -7.66 8.54
N ALA A 60 -1.52 -7.71 9.85
CA ALA A 60 -2.62 -8.49 10.40
C ALA A 60 -3.96 -8.02 9.82
N ILE A 61 -4.24 -6.71 9.87
CA ILE A 61 -5.47 -6.11 9.33
C ILE A 61 -5.65 -6.46 7.85
N LEU A 62 -4.60 -6.30 7.03
CA LEU A 62 -4.69 -6.58 5.61
C LEU A 62 -4.94 -8.07 5.33
N ARG A 63 -4.27 -8.97 6.05
CA ARG A 63 -4.44 -10.42 5.90
C ARG A 63 -5.84 -10.88 6.30
N ASP A 64 -6.37 -10.35 7.40
CA ASP A 64 -7.73 -10.64 7.86
C ASP A 64 -8.79 -10.20 6.85
N ASN A 65 -8.47 -9.21 6.01
CA ASN A 65 -9.31 -8.72 4.93
C ASN A 65 -8.95 -9.30 3.54
N GLY A 66 -8.13 -10.37 3.49
CA GLY A 66 -7.80 -11.09 2.26
C GLY A 66 -6.79 -10.39 1.34
N ILE A 67 -6.05 -9.40 1.84
CA ILE A 67 -5.02 -8.68 1.09
C ILE A 67 -3.65 -9.26 1.43
N ALA A 68 -2.97 -9.80 0.42
CA ALA A 68 -1.61 -10.33 0.58
C ALA A 68 -0.59 -9.19 0.81
N THR A 69 0.30 -9.43 1.77
CA THR A 69 1.42 -8.54 2.12
C THR A 69 2.74 -9.14 1.64
N GLY A 70 3.79 -8.31 1.53
CA GLY A 70 5.06 -8.70 0.88
C GLY A 70 6.01 -9.55 1.72
N ASP A 71 5.49 -10.46 2.56
CA ASP A 71 6.28 -11.29 3.49
C ASP A 71 5.96 -12.77 3.47
#